data_AF-A0AAE9L597-F1
#
_entry.id   AF-A0AAE9L597-F1
#
_cell.length_a   1.000
_cell.length_b   1.000
_cell.length_c   1.000
_cell.angle_alpha   90.00
_cell.angle_beta   90.00
_cell.angle_gamma   90.00
#
_symmetry.space_group_name_H-M   'P 1'
#
loop_
_entity.id
_entity.type
_entity.pdbx_description
1 polymer ?
#
loop_
_entity_poly.entity_id
_entity_poly.type
_entity_poly.pdbx_seq_one_letter_code
_entity_poly.pdbx_strand_id
1 'polypeptide(L)'
;MEKRSEFKDFDATSGFIRKVYGKECGCRSGLGYISLGSSEKLKEKLFNDKELDVSKLESMKNTINAQLDLYKALSFVSTLLATIFTTIMGLLNLMLTLAFKTIDFNPKKPDPNKYMDAVGDIFSGPVVDVFFVMLVAIYVAVFFYVFRFKWISQVNYIVESVYQKKRR
;
A
#
# COMPACT_ATOMS: atom_id res chain seq x y z
N MET A 1 11.86 -35.27 7.20
CA MET A 1 12.67 -34.03 7.29
C MET A 1 12.92 -33.55 5.87
N GLU A 2 12.08 -32.64 5.41
CA GLU A 2 12.21 -32.05 4.06
C GLU A 2 13.35 -31.05 4.10
N LYS A 3 14.36 -31.22 3.25
CA LYS A 3 15.45 -30.25 3.09
C LYS A 3 14.80 -28.91 2.74
N ARG A 4 14.91 -27.91 3.64
CA ARG A 4 14.59 -26.52 3.34
C ARG A 4 15.53 -26.09 2.20
N SER A 5 15.05 -26.22 0.97
CA SER A 5 15.73 -25.70 -0.21
C SER A 5 16.00 -24.23 0.02
N GLU A 6 17.19 -23.82 -0.42
CA GLU A 6 17.67 -22.45 -0.44
C GLU A 6 16.57 -21.48 -0.89
N PHE A 7 16.69 -20.20 -0.50
CA PHE A 7 15.83 -19.06 -0.85
C PHE A 7 15.29 -18.95 -2.29
N LYS A 8 15.74 -19.80 -3.22
CA LYS A 8 15.35 -19.95 -4.63
C LYS A 8 13.84 -20.14 -4.86
N ASP A 9 13.11 -20.79 -3.95
CA ASP A 9 11.66 -21.02 -4.13
C ASP A 9 10.77 -19.87 -3.60
N PHE A 10 11.38 -18.78 -3.14
CA PHE A 10 10.67 -17.63 -2.61
C PHE A 10 11.02 -16.38 -3.43
N ASP A 11 10.05 -15.86 -4.20
CA ASP A 11 10.14 -14.59 -4.94
C ASP A 11 10.60 -13.40 -4.08
N ALA A 12 10.51 -13.53 -2.75
CA ALA A 12 10.93 -12.53 -1.78
C ALA A 12 11.30 -13.15 -0.42
N THR A 13 12.39 -12.67 0.21
CA THR A 13 12.74 -12.97 1.62
C THR A 13 11.61 -12.63 2.59
N SER A 14 10.87 -11.55 2.33
CA SER A 14 9.66 -11.20 3.09
C SER A 14 8.54 -12.24 2.94
N GLY A 15 8.49 -12.96 1.81
CA GLY A 15 7.62 -14.10 1.55
C GLY A 15 8.07 -15.37 2.28
N PHE A 16 9.38 -15.62 2.36
CA PHE A 16 9.97 -16.69 3.17
C PHE A 16 9.60 -16.52 4.65
N ILE A 17 9.86 -15.35 5.23
CA ILE A 17 9.56 -15.07 6.65
C ILE A 17 8.08 -15.30 6.95
N ARG A 18 7.19 -14.86 6.03
CA ARG A 18 5.76 -15.05 6.15
C ARG A 18 5.36 -16.54 6.08
N LYS A 19 5.88 -17.30 5.13
CA LYS A 19 5.49 -18.72 4.95
C LYS A 19 6.02 -19.59 6.09
N VAL A 20 7.26 -19.36 6.52
CA VAL A 20 7.94 -20.19 7.54
C VAL A 20 7.52 -19.81 8.95
N TYR A 21 7.49 -18.51 9.29
CA TYR A 21 7.23 -18.05 10.66
C TYR A 21 5.84 -17.42 10.83
N GLY A 22 5.13 -17.15 9.74
CA GLY A 22 3.90 -16.35 9.78
C GLY A 22 2.73 -17.04 10.47
N LYS A 23 2.64 -18.37 10.45
CA LYS A 23 1.56 -19.11 11.11
C LYS A 23 1.66 -19.03 12.64
N GLU A 24 2.88 -19.04 13.17
CA GLU A 24 3.13 -19.10 14.61
C GLU A 24 3.34 -17.72 15.24
N CYS A 25 3.80 -16.74 14.45
CA CYS A 25 4.00 -15.38 14.91
C CYS A 25 2.80 -14.46 14.62
N GLY A 26 1.65 -14.96 14.14
CA GLY A 26 0.47 -14.12 13.83
C GLY A 26 0.69 -13.20 12.62
N CYS A 27 1.58 -13.60 11.72
CA CYS A 27 2.19 -12.83 10.64
C CYS A 27 1.78 -13.41 9.27
N ARG A 28 0.54 -13.94 9.16
CA ARG A 28 0.09 -14.74 8.00
C ARG A 28 -0.38 -13.90 6.81
N SER A 29 -0.88 -12.69 7.07
CA SER A 29 -1.38 -11.77 6.04
C SER A 29 -0.21 -11.10 5.31
N GLY A 30 -0.23 -11.12 3.97
CA GLY A 30 0.72 -10.37 3.14
C GLY A 30 0.52 -8.86 3.15
N LEU A 31 -0.56 -8.41 3.81
CA LEU A 31 -1.10 -7.06 3.83
C LEU A 31 -0.79 -6.32 5.13
N GLY A 32 0.32 -6.63 5.79
CA GLY A 32 1.00 -5.58 6.56
C GLY A 32 0.43 -5.24 7.91
N TYR A 33 0.29 -6.24 8.78
CA TYR A 33 0.34 -5.96 10.21
C TYR A 33 1.09 -7.04 10.97
N ILE A 34 2.25 -6.67 11.51
CA ILE A 34 2.91 -7.38 12.60
C ILE A 34 2.56 -6.63 13.88
N SER A 35 1.83 -7.28 14.79
CA SER A 35 1.61 -6.74 16.13
C SER A 35 2.94 -6.67 16.91
N LEU A 36 3.03 -5.83 17.94
CA LEU A 36 4.24 -5.75 18.78
C LEU A 36 4.61 -7.12 19.38
N GLY A 37 3.66 -7.84 19.96
CA GLY A 37 3.91 -9.19 20.50
C GLY A 37 4.29 -10.21 19.43
N SER A 38 3.72 -10.10 18.23
CA SER A 38 4.13 -10.89 17.06
C SER A 38 5.56 -10.60 16.62
N SER A 39 5.98 -9.33 16.69
CA SER A 39 7.33 -8.90 16.35
C SER A 39 8.36 -9.48 17.31
N GLU A 40 8.09 -9.50 18.61
CA GLU A 40 9.01 -10.05 19.61
C GLU A 40 9.14 -11.56 19.46
N LYS A 41 8.02 -12.28 19.29
CA LYS A 41 8.03 -13.73 19.00
C LYS A 41 8.81 -14.06 17.73
N LEU A 42 8.68 -13.23 16.69
CA LEU A 42 9.43 -13.42 15.45
C LEU A 42 10.94 -13.15 15.65
N LYS A 43 11.30 -12.11 16.40
CA LYS A 43 12.71 -11.83 16.76
C LYS A 43 13.32 -13.00 17.53
N GLU A 44 12.62 -13.52 18.53
CA GLU A 44 13.09 -14.64 19.34
C GLU A 44 13.26 -15.92 18.51
N LYS A 45 12.31 -16.23 17.61
CA LYS A 45 12.43 -17.39 16.71
C LYS A 45 13.57 -17.28 15.73
N LEU A 46 13.74 -16.13 15.09
CA LEU A 46 14.86 -15.91 14.16
C LEU A 46 16.23 -15.96 14.87
N PHE A 47 16.28 -15.52 16.13
CA PHE A 47 17.48 -15.62 16.94
C PHE A 47 17.77 -17.08 17.34
N ASN A 48 16.76 -17.81 17.79
CA ASN A 48 16.90 -19.20 18.25
C ASN A 48 16.98 -20.24 17.11
N ASP A 49 16.69 -19.86 15.86
CA ASP A 49 16.84 -20.76 14.72
C ASP A 49 18.34 -21.02 14.45
N LYS A 50 18.73 -22.29 14.65
CA LYS A 50 20.10 -22.80 14.48
C LYS A 50 20.51 -22.91 13.01
N GLU A 51 19.58 -22.91 12.08
CA GLU A 51 19.87 -22.95 10.63
C GLU A 51 20.19 -21.56 10.07
N LEU A 52 19.94 -20.51 10.85
CA LEU A 52 20.12 -19.10 10.51
C LEU A 52 21.45 -18.57 11.06
N ASP A 53 22.51 -18.85 10.31
CA ASP A 53 23.82 -18.24 10.53
C ASP A 53 23.85 -16.76 10.16
N VAL A 54 24.86 -16.04 10.65
CA VAL A 54 25.08 -14.60 10.42
C VAL A 54 25.09 -14.28 8.91
N SER A 55 25.71 -15.12 8.09
CA SER A 55 25.78 -14.97 6.64
C SER A 55 24.40 -15.05 5.95
N LYS A 56 23.53 -15.95 6.41
CA LYS A 56 22.15 -16.06 5.91
C LYS A 56 21.32 -14.87 6.35
N LEU A 57 21.48 -14.40 7.59
CA LEU A 57 20.81 -13.18 8.06
C LEU A 57 21.25 -11.94 7.29
N GLU A 58 22.54 -11.85 6.94
CA GLU A 58 23.06 -10.78 6.09
C GLU A 58 22.48 -10.82 4.67
N SER A 59 22.42 -12.01 4.07
CA SER A 59 21.75 -12.21 2.78
C SER A 59 20.28 -11.80 2.84
N MET A 60 19.55 -12.23 3.87
CA MET A 60 18.15 -11.87 4.09
C MET A 60 17.96 -10.36 4.21
N LYS A 61 18.80 -9.71 5.02
CA LYS A 61 18.83 -8.26 5.19
C LYS A 61 19.04 -7.55 3.86
N ASN A 62 20.05 -7.96 3.07
CA ASN A 62 20.36 -7.33 1.79
C ASN A 62 19.19 -7.45 0.80
N THR A 63 18.54 -8.62 0.73
CA THR A 63 17.35 -8.79 -0.11
C THR A 63 16.16 -7.96 0.37
N ILE A 64 15.91 -7.88 1.69
CA ILE A 64 14.81 -7.06 2.23
C ILE A 64 15.09 -5.57 2.02
N ASN A 65 16.33 -5.11 2.19
CA ASN A 65 16.73 -3.74 1.89
C ASN A 65 16.54 -3.40 0.42
N ALA A 66 16.95 -4.28 -0.50
CA ALA A 66 16.71 -4.09 -1.92
C ALA A 66 15.20 -3.97 -2.24
N GLN A 67 14.35 -4.80 -1.61
CA GLN A 67 12.90 -4.66 -1.71
C GLN A 67 12.44 -3.30 -1.19
N LEU A 68 12.88 -2.91 0.00
CA LEU A 68 12.49 -1.67 0.65
C LEU A 68 12.90 -0.44 -0.18
N ASP A 69 14.07 -0.48 -0.82
CA ASP A 69 14.54 0.59 -1.70
C ASP A 69 13.75 0.67 -3.01
N LEU A 70 13.32 -0.47 -3.58
CA LEU A 70 12.35 -0.48 -4.69
C LEU A 70 11.03 0.19 -4.29
N TYR A 71 10.50 -0.11 -3.09
CA TYR A 71 9.31 0.58 -2.60
C TYR A 71 9.57 2.07 -2.38
N LYS A 72 10.69 2.49 -1.79
CA LYS A 72 11.04 3.92 -1.67
C LYS A 72 11.12 4.62 -3.03
N ALA A 73 11.71 3.98 -4.04
CA ALA A 73 11.76 4.53 -5.40
C ALA A 73 10.35 4.67 -6.00
N LEU A 74 9.47 3.72 -5.70
CA LEU A 74 8.04 3.78 -6.06
C LEU A 74 7.26 4.86 -5.29
N SER A 75 7.84 5.59 -4.34
CA SER A 75 7.19 6.78 -3.77
C SER A 75 6.84 7.82 -4.84
N PHE A 76 7.60 7.87 -5.95
CA PHE A 76 7.24 8.63 -7.15
C PHE A 76 5.82 8.30 -7.67
N VAL A 77 5.39 7.04 -7.56
CA VAL A 77 4.04 6.60 -7.94
C VAL A 77 2.99 7.29 -7.08
N SER A 78 3.24 7.47 -5.77
CA SER A 78 2.30 8.22 -4.90
C SER A 78 2.16 9.68 -5.33
N THR A 79 3.27 10.34 -5.71
CA THR A 79 3.26 11.70 -6.27
C THR A 79 2.50 11.76 -7.60
N LEU A 80 2.74 10.80 -8.50
CA LEU A 80 2.06 10.74 -9.80
C LEU A 80 0.54 10.54 -9.63
N LEU A 81 0.13 9.69 -8.68
CA LEU A 81 -1.28 9.47 -8.36
C LEU A 81 -1.93 10.69 -7.70
N ALA A 82 -1.22 11.41 -6.83
CA ALA A 82 -1.70 12.67 -6.26
C ALA A 82 -1.91 13.74 -7.35
N THR A 83 -1.01 13.81 -8.33
CA THR A 83 -1.17 14.70 -9.49
C THR A 83 -2.40 14.32 -10.30
N ILE A 84 -2.58 13.05 -10.66
CA ILE A 84 -3.76 12.57 -11.40
C ILE A 84 -5.05 12.91 -10.63
N PHE A 85 -5.06 12.65 -9.32
CA PHE A 85 -6.19 12.99 -8.46
C PHE A 85 -6.49 14.50 -8.48
N THR A 86 -5.46 15.33 -8.33
CA THR A 86 -5.61 16.80 -8.34
C THR A 86 -6.12 17.28 -9.69
N THR A 87 -5.65 16.71 -10.80
CA THR A 87 -6.13 17.03 -12.15
C THR A 87 -7.60 16.65 -12.33
N ILE A 88 -8.02 15.45 -11.88
CA ILE A 88 -9.42 15.00 -11.95
C ILE A 88 -10.32 15.94 -11.13
N MET A 89 -9.93 16.25 -9.88
CA MET A 89 -10.69 17.15 -9.03
C MET A 89 -10.76 18.58 -9.60
N GLY A 90 -9.67 19.04 -10.23
CA GLY A 90 -9.64 20.33 -10.92
C GLY A 90 -10.60 20.39 -12.11
N LEU A 91 -10.64 19.34 -12.93
CA LEU A 91 -11.57 19.22 -14.05
C LEU A 91 -13.03 19.16 -13.59
N LEU A 92 -13.32 18.38 -12.55
CA LEU A 92 -14.65 18.31 -11.95
C LEU A 92 -15.11 19.69 -11.44
N ASN A 93 -14.23 20.41 -10.75
CA ASN A 93 -14.53 21.75 -10.24
C ASN A 93 -14.79 22.76 -11.37
N LEU A 94 -14.06 22.66 -12.48
CA LEU A 94 -14.28 23.47 -13.66
C LEU A 94 -15.64 23.17 -14.32
N MET A 95 -16.00 21.89 -14.46
CA MET A 95 -17.32 21.47 -14.98
C MET A 95 -18.47 21.98 -14.10
N LEU A 96 -18.35 21.84 -12.78
CA LEU A 96 -19.32 22.39 -11.83
C LEU A 96 -19.44 23.92 -11.96
N THR A 97 -18.31 24.62 -12.05
CA THR A 97 -18.31 26.09 -12.20
C THR A 97 -18.99 26.54 -13.49
N LEU A 98 -18.75 25.83 -14.61
CA LEU A 98 -19.40 26.12 -15.89
C LEU A 98 -20.91 25.84 -15.81
N ALA A 99 -21.31 24.72 -15.22
CA ALA A 99 -22.73 24.38 -15.05
C ALA A 99 -23.46 25.38 -14.13
N PHE A 100 -22.83 25.84 -13.04
CA PHE A 100 -23.42 26.89 -12.22
C PHE A 100 -23.54 28.22 -12.96
N LYS A 101 -22.60 28.55 -13.86
CA LYS A 101 -22.70 29.77 -14.68
C LYS A 101 -23.82 29.73 -15.72
N THR A 102 -24.24 28.56 -16.20
CA THR A 102 -25.34 28.43 -17.18
C THR A 102 -26.72 28.44 -16.51
N ILE A 103 -26.79 28.28 -15.20
CA ILE A 103 -28.03 28.47 -14.44
C ILE A 103 -28.26 29.98 -14.30
N ASP A 104 -29.26 30.50 -15.00
CA ASP A 104 -29.64 31.91 -14.95
C ASP A 104 -30.14 32.27 -13.52
N PHE A 105 -29.27 32.88 -12.71
CA PHE A 105 -29.57 33.37 -11.35
C PHE A 105 -30.48 34.62 -11.37
N ASN A 106 -31.50 34.66 -12.23
CA ASN A 106 -32.43 35.77 -12.29
C ASN A 106 -33.26 35.82 -10.99
N PRO A 107 -33.16 36.89 -10.16
CA PRO A 107 -33.50 36.86 -8.72
C PRO A 107 -34.98 36.76 -8.38
N LYS A 108 -35.89 36.50 -9.33
CA LYS A 108 -37.34 36.54 -9.06
C LYS A 108 -37.95 35.23 -8.57
N LYS A 109 -37.24 34.09 -8.66
CA LYS A 109 -37.50 32.81 -7.97
C LYS A 109 -36.47 31.77 -8.43
N PRO A 110 -35.40 31.49 -7.66
CA PRO A 110 -34.54 30.35 -7.97
C PRO A 110 -35.37 29.06 -7.82
N ASP A 111 -35.43 28.24 -8.87
CA ASP A 111 -36.10 26.94 -8.84
C ASP A 111 -35.07 25.88 -8.42
N PRO A 112 -35.15 25.33 -7.18
CA PRO A 112 -34.17 24.38 -6.67
C PRO A 112 -34.09 23.09 -7.49
N ASN A 113 -35.16 22.74 -8.23
CA ASN A 113 -35.18 21.53 -9.04
C ASN A 113 -34.25 21.65 -10.25
N LYS A 114 -34.13 22.83 -10.86
CA LYS A 114 -33.18 23.07 -11.96
C LYS A 114 -31.72 22.97 -11.52
N TYR A 115 -31.41 23.31 -10.27
CA TYR A 115 -30.06 23.12 -9.71
C TYR A 115 -29.76 21.63 -9.52
N MET A 116 -30.72 20.89 -8.96
CA MET A 116 -30.57 19.45 -8.75
C MET A 116 -30.47 18.69 -10.07
N ASP A 117 -31.19 19.11 -11.10
CA ASP A 117 -31.11 18.51 -12.44
C ASP A 117 -29.77 18.81 -13.12
N ALA A 118 -29.30 20.06 -13.11
CA ALA A 118 -28.01 20.42 -13.71
C ALA A 118 -26.81 19.78 -13.00
N VAL A 119 -26.87 19.65 -11.67
CA VAL A 119 -25.86 18.91 -10.90
C VAL A 119 -26.02 17.41 -11.13
N GLY A 120 -27.25 16.90 -11.13
CA GLY A 120 -27.57 15.49 -11.37
C GLY A 120 -27.10 14.99 -12.74
N ASP A 121 -27.23 15.79 -13.79
CA ASP A 121 -26.76 15.45 -15.15
C ASP A 121 -25.23 15.36 -15.24
N ILE A 122 -24.50 16.15 -14.45
CA ILE A 122 -23.03 16.06 -14.38
C ILE A 122 -22.62 14.73 -13.75
N PHE A 123 -23.31 14.29 -12.69
CA PHE A 123 -22.95 13.09 -11.94
C PHE A 123 -23.61 11.79 -12.43
N SER A 124 -24.63 11.86 -13.29
CA SER A 124 -25.34 10.68 -13.83
C SER A 124 -24.80 10.20 -15.18
N GLY A 125 -23.85 10.93 -15.77
CA GLY A 125 -23.23 10.56 -17.03
C GLY A 125 -22.25 9.39 -16.90
N PRO A 126 -22.16 8.49 -17.90
CA PRO A 126 -21.24 7.35 -17.89
C PRO A 126 -19.77 7.74 -17.77
N VAL A 127 -19.43 8.99 -18.08
CA VAL A 127 -18.10 9.57 -17.92
C VAL A 127 -17.70 9.69 -16.43
N VAL A 128 -18.62 10.14 -15.56
CA VAL A 128 -18.34 10.31 -14.14
C VAL A 128 -18.26 8.97 -13.41
N ASP A 129 -19.09 8.00 -13.80
CA ASP A 129 -18.98 6.62 -13.30
C ASP A 129 -17.62 6.01 -13.62
N VAL A 130 -17.13 6.19 -14.85
CA VAL A 130 -15.80 5.73 -15.27
C VAL A 130 -14.68 6.40 -14.44
N PHE A 131 -14.77 7.72 -14.22
CA PHE A 131 -13.82 8.42 -13.35
C PHE A 131 -13.86 7.92 -11.91
N PHE A 132 -15.05 7.67 -11.36
CA PHE A 132 -15.22 7.16 -10.01
C PHE A 132 -14.62 5.77 -9.86
N VAL A 133 -14.87 4.86 -10.81
CA VAL A 133 -14.28 3.52 -10.83
C VAL A 133 -12.75 3.58 -10.92
N MET A 134 -12.18 4.45 -11.77
CA MET A 134 -10.73 4.65 -11.82
C MET A 134 -10.16 5.17 -10.50
N LEU A 135 -10.82 6.13 -9.86
CA LEU A 135 -10.40 6.66 -8.56
C LEU A 135 -10.42 5.60 -7.47
N VAL A 136 -11.47 4.78 -7.41
CA VAL A 136 -11.56 3.66 -6.47
C VAL A 136 -10.45 2.64 -6.73
N ALA A 137 -10.19 2.29 -7.99
CA ALA A 137 -9.12 1.36 -8.35
C ALA A 137 -7.73 1.88 -7.94
N ILE A 138 -7.46 3.17 -8.18
CA ILE A 138 -6.23 3.85 -7.73
C ILE A 138 -6.13 3.81 -6.20
N TYR A 139 -7.20 4.16 -5.49
CA TYR A 139 -7.21 4.17 -4.03
C TYR A 139 -6.90 2.77 -3.46
N VAL A 140 -7.53 1.73 -4.02
CA VAL A 140 -7.29 0.34 -3.63
C VAL A 140 -5.85 -0.06 -3.90
N ALA A 141 -5.27 0.31 -5.06
CA ALA A 141 -3.88 0.03 -5.38
C ALA A 141 -2.90 0.72 -4.40
N VAL A 142 -3.15 1.99 -4.06
CA VAL A 142 -2.35 2.73 -3.07
C VAL A 142 -2.46 2.10 -1.69
N PHE A 143 -3.68 1.74 -1.27
CA PHE A 143 -3.92 1.06 -0.01
C PHE A 143 -3.07 -0.22 0.06
N PHE A 144 -3.17 -1.10 -0.94
CA PHE A 144 -2.37 -2.32 -1.00
C PHE A 144 -0.87 -2.05 -0.95
N TYR A 145 -0.40 -1.04 -1.69
CA TYR A 145 0.99 -0.64 -1.71
C TYR A 145 1.50 -0.17 -0.33
N VAL A 146 0.77 0.72 0.35
CA VAL A 146 1.16 1.26 1.67
C VAL A 146 1.22 0.15 2.72
N PHE A 147 0.21 -0.73 2.74
CA PHE A 147 0.20 -1.87 3.65
C PHE A 147 1.37 -2.82 3.38
N ARG A 148 1.68 -3.08 2.11
CA ARG A 148 2.82 -3.91 1.73
C ARG A 148 4.16 -3.27 2.09
N PHE A 149 4.30 -1.97 1.92
CA PHE A 149 5.49 -1.23 2.33
C PHE A 149 5.70 -1.30 3.85
N LYS A 150 4.64 -1.05 4.62
CA LYS A 150 4.65 -1.16 6.08
C LYS A 150 5.09 -2.55 6.54
N TRP A 151 4.57 -3.60 5.92
CA TRP A 151 4.99 -4.98 6.17
C TRP A 151 6.51 -5.15 6.02
N ILE A 152 7.03 -4.79 4.85
CA ILE A 152 8.44 -5.00 4.49
C ILE A 152 9.34 -4.19 5.43
N SER A 153 8.96 -2.97 5.77
CA SER A 153 9.67 -2.13 6.74
C SER A 153 9.76 -2.78 8.13
N GLN A 154 8.64 -3.33 8.65
CA GLN A 154 8.63 -4.03 9.92
C GLN A 154 9.51 -5.28 9.90
N VAL A 155 9.42 -6.08 8.83
CA VAL A 155 10.24 -7.27 8.65
C VAL A 155 11.73 -6.91 8.59
N ASN A 156 12.09 -5.83 7.88
CA ASN A 156 13.47 -5.35 7.80
C ASN A 156 14.03 -5.01 9.18
N TYR A 157 13.26 -4.25 9.97
CA TYR A 157 13.64 -3.87 11.33
C TYR A 157 13.85 -5.10 12.24
N ILE A 158 13.02 -6.12 12.09
CA ILE A 158 13.14 -7.38 12.85
C ILE A 158 14.42 -8.12 12.47
N VAL A 159 14.67 -8.31 11.16
CA VAL A 159 15.85 -9.03 10.67
C VAL A 159 17.13 -8.28 11.03
N GLU A 160 17.16 -6.95 10.86
CA GLU A 160 18.29 -6.10 11.28
C GLU A 160 18.56 -6.25 12.78
N SER A 161 17.52 -6.18 13.61
CA SER A 161 17.65 -6.33 15.05
C SER A 161 18.22 -7.69 15.45
N VAL A 162 17.86 -8.78 14.75
CA VAL A 162 18.39 -10.12 15.03
C VAL A 162 19.82 -10.27 14.52
N TYR A 163 20.13 -9.74 13.33
CA TYR A 163 21.49 -9.72 12.78
C TYR A 163 22.46 -9.02 13.72
N GLN A 164 22.12 -7.81 14.19
CA GLN A 164 22.95 -7.05 15.14
C GLN A 164 23.15 -7.79 16.47
N LYS A 165 22.14 -8.53 16.94
CA LYS A 165 22.23 -9.34 18.16
C LYS A 165 23.11 -10.58 18.00
N LYS A 166 23.07 -11.25 16.84
CA LYS A 166 23.92 -12.44 16.56
C LYS A 166 25.36 -12.09 16.19
N ARG A 167 25.61 -10.86 15.72
CA ARG A 167 26.95 -10.38 15.37
C ARG A 167 27.76 -9.92 16.60
N ARG A 168 27.07 -9.53 17.68
CA ARG A 168 27.69 -9.20 18.99
C ARG A 168 27.97 -10.48 19.76
#